data_AF-A0A9W7B1D1-F1
#
_entry.id   AF-A0A9W7B1D1-F1
#
_cell.length_a   1.000
_cell.length_b   1.000
_cell.length_c   1.000
_cell.angle_alpha   90.00
_cell.angle_beta   90.00
_cell.angle_gamma   90.00
#
_symmetry.space_group_name_H-M   'P 1'
#
loop_
_entity.id
_entity.type
_entity.pdbx_description
1 polymer ?
#
loop_
_entity_poly.entity_id
_entity_poly.type
_entity_poly.pdbx_seq_one_letter_code
_entity_poly.pdbx_strand_id
1 'polypeptide(L)'
;MLLTSLLIIALLLPLFLLFTPTTSNKLYFRHGPVSSAKTLNLLSVAHSYRSQNKTVLLLKPSLDTRFGNATIKSRSGLEKTADFMIEDTTDLLVDLQKPKELHCILVDEGTTR
;
A
#
# COMPACT_ATOMS: atom_id res chain seq x y z
N MET A 1 -47.05 -15.06 9.32
CA MET A 1 -46.02 -14.72 10.34
C MET A 1 -44.68 -15.40 10.10
N LEU A 2 -44.61 -16.69 9.73
CA LEU A 2 -43.32 -17.35 9.41
C LEU A 2 -42.70 -16.91 8.07
N LEU A 3 -43.49 -16.72 7.01
CA LEU A 3 -42.97 -16.30 5.68
C LEU A 3 -42.34 -14.90 5.69
N THR A 4 -42.90 -13.97 6.46
CA THR A 4 -42.38 -12.59 6.60
C THR A 4 -41.05 -12.55 7.35
N SER A 5 -40.83 -13.49 8.28
CA SER A 5 -39.59 -13.58 9.04
C SER A 5 -38.45 -14.19 8.21
N LEU A 6 -38.73 -15.19 7.37
CA LEU A 6 -37.75 -15.75 6.43
C LEU A 6 -37.29 -14.73 5.37
N LEU A 7 -38.21 -13.90 4.86
CA LEU A 7 -37.88 -12.88 3.85
C LEU A 7 -36.93 -11.81 4.39
N ILE A 8 -37.09 -11.42 5.67
CA ILE A 8 -36.22 -10.45 6.35
C ILE A 8 -34.83 -11.05 6.57
N ILE A 9 -34.74 -12.32 6.96
CA ILE A 9 -33.45 -13.02 7.12
C ILE A 9 -32.72 -13.16 5.77
N ALA A 10 -33.44 -13.46 4.68
CA ALA A 10 -32.87 -13.57 3.33
C ALA A 10 -32.41 -12.23 2.74
N LEU A 11 -33.03 -11.10 3.11
CA LEU A 11 -32.60 -9.75 2.72
C LEU A 11 -31.42 -9.23 3.58
N LEU A 12 -31.31 -9.69 4.83
CA LEU A 12 -30.21 -9.31 5.73
C LEU A 12 -28.96 -10.18 5.54
N LEU A 13 -29.09 -11.44 5.10
CA LEU A 13 -27.95 -12.33 4.83
C LEU A 13 -26.91 -11.75 3.85
N PRO A 14 -27.29 -11.19 2.68
CA PRO A 14 -26.32 -10.56 1.77
C PRO A 14 -25.74 -9.26 2.35
N LEU A 15 -26.48 -8.56 3.24
CA LEU A 15 -25.97 -7.39 3.94
C LEU A 15 -24.94 -7.76 5.03
N PHE A 16 -25.11 -8.92 5.67
CA PHE A 16 -24.18 -9.45 6.68
C PHE A 16 -22.89 -10.00 6.05
N LEU A 17 -22.96 -10.57 4.84
CA LEU A 17 -21.79 -10.99 4.06
C LEU A 17 -20.97 -9.82 3.49
N LEU A 18 -21.58 -8.65 3.28
CA LEU A 18 -20.89 -7.41 2.90
C LEU A 18 -20.09 -6.77 4.04
N PHE A 19 -20.26 -7.24 5.28
CA PHE A 19 -19.59 -6.71 6.47
C PHE A 19 -18.54 -7.69 7.04
N THR A 20 -17.86 -8.46 6.18
CA THR A 20 -16.59 -9.04 6.59
C THR A 20 -15.49 -8.00 6.34
N PRO A 21 -14.86 -7.43 7.38
CA PRO A 21 -13.57 -6.78 7.19
C PRO A 21 -12.60 -7.90 6.81
N THR A 22 -12.42 -8.13 5.51
CA THR A 22 -11.36 -9.01 5.04
C THR A 22 -10.04 -8.27 5.25
N THR A 23 -9.50 -8.33 6.47
CA THR A 23 -8.10 -7.97 6.75
C THR A 23 -7.21 -9.04 6.12
N SER A 24 -7.17 -9.04 4.80
CA SER A 24 -6.35 -9.92 3.98
C SER A 24 -4.92 -9.39 3.99
N ASN A 25 -4.13 -9.80 4.99
CA ASN A 25 -2.70 -9.51 5.03
C ASN A 25 -2.01 -10.28 3.90
N LYS A 26 -1.64 -9.58 2.83
CA LYS A 26 -0.93 -10.15 1.68
C LYS A 26 0.35 -9.36 1.44
N LEU A 27 1.46 -10.08 1.31
CA LEU A 27 2.76 -9.53 0.97
C LEU A 27 3.03 -9.78 -0.52
N TYR A 28 3.28 -8.72 -1.27
CA TYR A 28 3.54 -8.79 -2.70
C TYR A 28 4.95 -8.28 -3.00
N PHE A 29 5.81 -9.15 -3.51
CA PHE A 29 7.12 -8.77 -4.02
C PHE A 29 7.07 -8.63 -5.54
N ARG A 30 7.44 -7.46 -6.05
CA ARG A 30 7.58 -7.21 -7.49
C ARG A 30 9.05 -7.02 -7.84
N HIS A 31 9.73 -8.12 -8.16
CA HIS A 31 11.10 -8.10 -8.68
C HIS A 31 11.13 -8.14 -10.22
N GLY A 32 12.24 -7.73 -10.83
CA GLY A 32 12.35 -7.62 -12.29
C GLY A 32 13.60 -6.84 -12.74
N PRO A 33 13.94 -6.83 -14.03
CA PRO A 33 15.12 -6.12 -14.54
C PRO A 33 14.97 -4.60 -14.43
N VAL A 34 16.11 -3.90 -14.54
CA VAL A 34 16.28 -2.43 -14.48
C VAL A 34 15.71 -1.77 -15.72
N SER A 35 14.41 -1.94 -15.96
CA SER A 35 13.62 -1.21 -16.94
C SER A 35 12.11 -1.55 -16.86
N SER A 36 11.73 -2.45 -15.95
CA SER A 36 10.41 -3.08 -15.87
C SER A 36 9.30 -2.20 -15.26
N ALA A 37 9.46 -0.88 -15.30
CA ALA A 37 8.48 0.09 -14.81
C ALA A 37 8.03 -0.11 -13.34
N LYS A 38 8.85 -0.74 -12.48
CA LYS A 38 8.49 -1.02 -11.08
C LYS A 38 8.07 0.23 -10.30
N THR A 39 8.90 1.26 -10.32
CA THR A 39 8.62 2.51 -9.60
C THR A 39 7.37 3.20 -10.15
N LEU A 40 7.13 3.14 -11.47
CA LEU A 40 5.89 3.66 -12.05
C LEU A 40 4.67 2.89 -11.53
N ASN A 41 4.72 1.56 -11.55
CA ASN A 41 3.63 0.71 -11.06
C ASN A 41 3.37 0.93 -9.56
N LEU A 42 4.43 1.05 -8.75
CA LEU A 42 4.36 1.34 -7.33
C LEU A 42 3.65 2.69 -7.07
N LEU A 43 4.04 3.73 -7.79
CA LEU A 43 3.41 5.06 -7.69
C LEU A 43 1.95 5.05 -8.16
N SER A 44 1.63 4.31 -9.22
CA SER A 44 0.25 4.13 -9.68
C SER A 44 -0.64 3.42 -8.66
N VAL A 45 -0.13 2.37 -8.00
CA VAL A 45 -0.85 1.68 -6.90
C VAL A 45 -1.07 2.63 -5.73
N ALA A 46 -0.04 3.37 -5.32
CA ALA A 46 -0.16 4.36 -4.25
C ALA A 46 -1.23 5.41 -4.55
N HIS A 47 -1.25 5.92 -5.78
CA HIS A 47 -2.25 6.88 -6.24
C HIS A 47 -3.67 6.29 -6.21
N SER A 48 -3.85 5.07 -6.71
CA SER A 48 -5.15 4.38 -6.73
C SER A 48 -5.72 4.10 -5.33
N TYR A 49 -4.87 3.77 -4.36
CA TYR A 49 -5.31 3.57 -2.98
C TYR A 49 -5.69 4.91 -2.35
N ARG A 50 -4.86 5.94 -2.54
CA ARG A 50 -5.14 7.28 -2.01
C ARG A 50 -6.42 7.88 -2.61
N SER A 51 -6.72 7.64 -3.88
CA SER A 51 -7.98 8.10 -4.50
C SER A 51 -9.23 7.38 -3.94
N GLN A 52 -9.06 6.23 -3.30
CA GLN A 52 -10.11 5.50 -2.57
C GLN A 52 -10.16 5.87 -1.08
N ASN A 53 -9.49 6.96 -0.66
CA ASN A 53 -9.33 7.34 0.74
C ASN A 53 -8.65 6.28 1.61
N LYS A 54 -7.85 5.38 1.02
CA LYS A 54 -7.08 4.39 1.76
C LYS A 54 -5.71 4.95 2.15
N THR A 55 -5.34 4.76 3.40
CA THR A 55 -4.03 5.15 3.92
C THR A 55 -2.93 4.22 3.42
N VAL A 56 -1.89 4.79 2.80
CA VAL A 56 -0.73 4.05 2.28
C VAL A 56 0.54 4.76 2.66
N LEU A 57 1.55 3.99 3.09
CA LEU A 57 2.91 4.45 3.35
C LEU A 57 3.83 4.05 2.20
N LEU A 58 4.51 5.05 1.64
CA LEU A 58 5.60 4.91 0.68
C LEU A 58 6.93 4.93 1.43
N LEU A 59 7.68 3.84 1.33
CA LEU A 59 8.98 3.68 1.98
C LEU A 59 10.09 3.62 0.94
N LYS A 60 11.26 4.12 1.32
CA LYS A 60 12.45 4.10 0.48
C LYS A 60 13.70 3.87 1.34
N PRO A 61 14.63 2.99 0.94
CA PRO A 61 15.91 2.87 1.63
C PRO A 61 16.72 4.17 1.57
N SER A 62 17.34 4.54 2.69
CA SER A 62 18.28 5.67 2.82
C SER A 62 19.50 5.52 1.92
N LEU A 63 19.93 4.28 1.67
CA LEU A 63 21.02 3.96 0.74
C LEU A 63 20.73 4.39 -0.71
N ASP A 64 19.45 4.52 -1.10
CA ASP A 64 19.08 4.95 -2.44
C ASP A 64 19.01 6.49 -2.54
N THR A 65 20.11 7.13 -2.93
CA THR A 65 20.26 8.59 -3.04
C THR A 65 20.07 9.16 -4.46
N ARG A 66 19.63 8.33 -5.43
CA ARG A 66 19.66 8.64 -6.88
C ARG A 66 18.92 9.92 -7.31
N PHE A 67 17.89 10.33 -6.56
CA PHE A 67 17.01 11.45 -6.92
C PHE A 67 16.82 12.47 -5.77
N GLY A 68 17.80 12.55 -4.88
CA GLY A 68 17.74 13.34 -3.64
C GLY A 68 17.17 12.55 -2.46
N ASN A 69 17.36 13.07 -1.25
CA ASN A 69 16.86 12.44 -0.02
C ASN A 69 15.32 12.32 -0.11
N ALA A 70 14.82 11.10 0.06
CA ALA A 70 13.38 10.77 0.09
C ALA A 70 12.57 10.85 -1.21
N THR A 71 13.16 11.09 -2.38
CA THR A 71 12.37 11.09 -3.63
C THR A 71 12.29 9.70 -4.28
N ILE A 72 11.06 9.24 -4.55
CA ILE A 72 10.75 8.08 -5.39
C ILE A 72 10.35 8.59 -6.77
N LYS A 73 11.17 8.32 -7.79
CA LYS A 73 10.98 8.84 -9.15
C LYS A 73 11.01 7.74 -10.20
N SER A 74 10.00 7.71 -11.06
CA SER A 74 9.97 6.86 -12.24
C SER A 74 10.73 7.51 -13.40
N ARG A 75 11.21 6.69 -14.35
CA ARG A 75 11.82 7.19 -15.60
C ARG A 75 10.85 7.93 -16.52
N SER A 76 9.55 7.79 -16.30
CA SER A 76 8.52 8.56 -17.04
C SER A 76 8.28 9.95 -16.44
N GLY A 77 9.03 10.34 -15.41
CA GLY A 77 8.93 11.65 -14.77
C GLY A 77 7.91 11.73 -13.63
N LEU A 78 7.24 10.63 -13.27
CA LEU A 78 6.34 10.62 -12.11
C LEU A 78 7.16 10.53 -10.84
N GLU A 79 6.89 11.42 -9.88
CA GLU A 79 7.64 11.48 -8.62
C GLU A 79 6.73 11.71 -7.42
N LYS A 80 7.14 11.12 -6.29
CA LYS A 80 6.55 11.34 -4.97
C LYS A 80 7.64 11.28 -3.90
N THR A 81 7.42 12.04 -2.83
CA THR A 81 8.20 11.94 -1.60
C THR A 81 7.81 10.64 -0.87
N ALA A 82 8.81 9.92 -0.37
CA ALA A 82 8.63 8.82 0.54
C ALA A 82 8.07 9.35 1.88
N ASP A 83 7.11 8.62 2.45
CA ASP A 83 6.56 8.92 3.76
C ASP A 83 7.54 8.50 4.88
N PHE A 84 8.45 7.55 4.59
CA PHE A 84 9.46 7.09 5.54
C PHE A 84 10.74 6.59 4.84
N MET A 85 11.90 6.88 5.43
CA MET A 85 13.20 6.42 4.96
C MET A 85 13.71 5.26 5.81
N ILE A 86 14.02 4.13 5.18
CA ILE A 86 14.54 2.94 5.87
C ILE A 86 16.06 3.08 6.01
N GLU A 87 16.55 3.13 7.24
CA GLU A 87 17.97 3.08 7.61
C GLU A 87 18.34 1.67 8.07
N ASP A 88 19.64 1.37 8.13
CA ASP A 88 20.12 0.05 8.57
C ASP A 88 19.72 -0.28 10.02
N THR A 89 19.48 0.76 10.83
CA THR A 89 19.04 0.66 12.23
C THR A 89 17.53 0.72 12.41
N THR A 90 16.76 0.86 11.32
CA THR A 90 15.30 1.00 11.40
C THR A 90 14.62 -0.30 11.81
N ASP A 91 13.81 -0.24 12.86
CA ASP A 91 12.82 -1.26 13.19
C ASP A 91 11.43 -0.80 12.71
N LEU A 92 10.92 -1.39 11.63
CA LEU A 92 9.63 -1.02 11.04
C LEU A 92 8.41 -1.28 11.95
N LEU A 93 8.56 -2.06 13.02
CA LEU A 93 7.48 -2.26 13.99
C LEU A 93 7.43 -1.12 15.01
N VAL A 94 8.58 -0.52 15.31
CA VAL A 94 8.74 0.53 16.32
C VAL A 94 8.70 1.93 15.68
N ASP A 95 9.44 2.12 14.59
CA ASP A 95 9.72 3.44 14.01
C ASP A 95 8.62 3.92 13.08
N LEU A 96 7.92 2.99 12.42
CA LEU A 96 6.70 3.34 11.71
C LEU A 96 5.62 3.64 12.74
N GLN A 97 5.40 4.92 13.03
CA GLN A 97 4.20 5.40 13.72
C GLN A 97 2.97 5.15 12.83
N LYS A 98 2.52 3.90 12.77
CA LYS A 98 1.49 3.47 11.84
C LYS A 98 0.18 4.18 12.18
N PRO A 99 -0.50 4.76 11.18
CA PRO A 99 -1.83 5.30 11.39
C PRO A 99 -2.79 4.19 11.81
N LYS A 100 -3.84 4.55 12.57
CA LYS A 100 -4.84 3.62 13.12
C LYS A 100 -5.43 2.70 12.05
N GLU A 101 -5.59 3.21 10.84
CA GLU A 101 -5.99 2.44 9.67
C GLU A 101 -4.92 2.56 8.59
N LEU A 102 -4.08 1.53 8.47
CA LEU A 102 -3.07 1.40 7.42
C LEU A 102 -3.49 0.28 6.45
N HIS A 103 -3.64 0.62 5.18
CA HIS A 103 -4.14 -0.31 4.17
C HIS A 103 -3.02 -0.96 3.35
N CYS A 104 -1.89 -0.27 3.17
CA CYS A 104 -0.78 -0.79 2.38
C CYS A 104 0.54 -0.10 2.76
N ILE A 105 1.63 -0.87 2.74
CA ILE A 105 3.01 -0.38 2.76
C ILE A 105 3.62 -0.72 1.40
N LEU A 106 4.19 0.27 0.73
CA LEU A 106 4.82 0.14 -0.57
C LEU A 106 6.28 0.58 -0.45
N VAL A 107 7.21 -0.32 -0.76
CA VAL A 107 8.65 -0.06 -0.66
C VAL A 107 9.26 0.01 -2.07
N ASP A 108 9.90 1.13 -2.42
CA ASP A 108 10.71 1.23 -3.64
C ASP A 108 12.16 0.91 -3.27
N GLU A 109 12.67 -0.26 -3.65
CA GLU A 109 14.04 -0.66 -3.31
C GLU A 109 15.10 0.17 -4.04
N GLY A 110 14.69 0.87 -5.10
CA GLY A 110 15.63 1.35 -6.09
C GLY A 110 16.45 0.22 -6.72
N THR A 111 17.13 0.52 -7.81
CA THR A 111 18.17 -0.40 -8.29
C THR A 111 19.47 0.12 -7.70
N THR A 112 19.95 -0.54 -6.66
CA THR A 112 21.35 -0.47 -6.25
C THR A 112 22.18 -0.87 -7.47
N ARG A 113 23.01 0.05 -7.95
CA ARG A 113 24.13 -0.31 -8.81
C ARG A 113 25.32 -0.64 -7.94
#